data_AF-A0A1I3HNZ1-F1
#
_entry.id   AF-A0A1I3HNZ1-F1
#
_cell.length_a   1.000
_cell.length_b   1.000
_cell.length_c   1.000
_cell.angle_alpha   90.00
_cell.angle_beta   90.00
_cell.angle_gamma   90.00
#
_symmetry.space_group_name_H-M   'P 1'
#
loop_
_entity.id
_entity.type
_entity.pdbx_description
1 polymer ?
#
loop_
_entity_poly.entity_id
_entity_poly.type
_entity_poly.pdbx_seq_one_letter_code
_entity_poly.pdbx_strand_id
1 'polypeptide(L)'
;METHANLLQVQLLQMAAQANLPTLAKYGPNLPTGWVNIGSIASTNSMPPPVPQSQGFLALGPVDADGNQGYVLALGVTWSSFLLNQYSGTLLQTKLPDAIAGSGQPPNSLVSQPHAYAYQQMREAAWTTLKHMNAGLPLYICGMGLGAPLAQIGALDLRPGNKGPADLSQIAVQPTSYAFSAVNFVNQDFANYYQTIVTDANVVWAGTQALPVDLFPTRPDNADFVQIGRLTSLSCTIPSGSNAGWLQLPPSSQPYDVPWLERSDVFYLNALGGTPESAPVISVSIPQPPGGFSQVTAASMAILAQASYQLSRSITGTTGNVAPYQFTQYVNYQGTPFAFIFESAAAVAVVFRGTVTWQEFFTLEANANFSTPSFITAGRAHVHSGAYTVYSGPVDVSSSAATFAETLLEKLKPLASGKQLYFTGHGLGGTVATLAAADYAMSEYGVKPDALYTFGATYPGDYDFAEIFSEAYKSSYQLIRSQDKIPGSIVTLGFSPVNNVVSVNGQLAVDESTFHALFGYLVLLNPAGTEKKAATSVKNDPDEQ
;
A
#
# COMPACT_ATOMS: atom_id res chain seq x y z
N MET A 1 21.39 -22.73 -13.28
CA MET A 1 20.19 -23.53 -13.64
C MET A 1 18.89 -22.97 -13.03
N GLU A 2 18.93 -21.89 -12.24
CA GLU A 2 17.73 -21.22 -11.67
C GLU A 2 17.26 -19.96 -12.43
N THR A 3 17.92 -19.58 -13.53
CA THR A 3 17.70 -18.28 -14.20
C THR A 3 16.64 -18.28 -15.31
N HIS A 4 15.87 -19.36 -15.49
CA HIS A 4 14.87 -19.47 -16.57
C HIS A 4 13.47 -19.95 -16.13
N ALA A 5 13.21 -20.09 -14.82
CA ALA A 5 11.95 -20.66 -14.32
C ALA A 5 10.81 -19.64 -14.11
N ASN A 6 10.91 -18.40 -14.60
CA ASN A 6 9.96 -17.35 -14.18
C ASN A 6 9.44 -16.37 -15.23
N LEU A 7 9.71 -16.58 -16.53
CA LEU A 7 9.28 -15.62 -17.58
C LEU A 7 7.77 -15.36 -17.54
N LEU A 8 6.96 -16.41 -17.45
CA LEU A 8 5.51 -16.28 -17.36
C LEU A 8 5.08 -15.56 -16.08
N GLN A 9 5.63 -15.91 -14.91
CA GLN A 9 5.24 -15.23 -13.67
C GLN A 9 5.61 -13.74 -13.67
N VAL A 10 6.76 -13.38 -14.27
CA VAL A 10 7.16 -11.98 -14.47
C VAL A 10 6.12 -11.25 -15.33
N GLN A 11 5.71 -11.83 -16.46
CA GLN A 11 4.70 -11.23 -17.34
C GLN A 11 3.33 -11.14 -16.66
N LEU A 12 2.91 -12.18 -15.92
CA LEU A 12 1.66 -12.19 -15.15
C LEU A 12 1.67 -11.12 -14.06
N LEU A 13 2.78 -10.94 -13.35
CA LEU A 13 2.93 -9.88 -12.36
C LEU A 13 2.81 -8.49 -13.00
N GLN A 14 3.47 -8.26 -14.15
CA GLN A 14 3.36 -6.99 -14.89
C GLN A 14 1.90 -6.71 -15.23
N MET A 15 1.17 -7.69 -15.77
CA MET A 15 -0.25 -7.53 -16.11
C MET A 15 -1.14 -7.34 -14.88
N ALA A 16 -0.88 -8.07 -13.79
CA ALA A 16 -1.60 -7.92 -12.53
C ALA A 16 -1.41 -6.51 -11.94
N ALA A 17 -0.20 -5.94 -12.04
CA ALA A 17 0.07 -4.56 -11.63
C ALA A 17 -0.69 -3.54 -12.49
N GLN A 18 -0.70 -3.71 -13.82
CA GLN A 18 -1.47 -2.86 -14.74
C GLN A 18 -2.97 -2.87 -14.41
N ALA A 19 -3.51 -4.00 -13.96
CA ALA A 19 -4.92 -4.11 -13.58
C ALA A 19 -5.29 -3.24 -12.35
N ASN A 20 -4.32 -2.87 -11.50
CA ASN A 20 -4.54 -2.00 -10.34
C ASN A 20 -4.40 -0.50 -10.66
N LEU A 21 -3.89 -0.13 -11.84
CA LEU A 21 -3.62 1.26 -12.17
C LEU A 21 -4.91 2.05 -12.44
N PRO A 22 -5.09 3.24 -11.85
CA PRO A 22 -6.27 4.08 -12.09
C PRO A 22 -6.36 4.57 -13.54
N THR A 23 -5.26 4.49 -14.29
CA THR A 23 -5.17 4.89 -15.69
C THR A 23 -5.65 3.83 -16.67
N LEU A 24 -5.86 2.57 -16.24
CA LEU A 24 -6.23 1.46 -17.13
C LEU A 24 -7.46 1.79 -17.97
N ALA A 25 -8.53 2.28 -17.33
CA ALA A 25 -9.78 2.61 -18.02
C ALA A 25 -9.62 3.69 -19.11
N LYS A 26 -8.62 4.56 -18.98
CA LYS A 26 -8.39 5.68 -19.90
C LYS A 26 -7.40 5.36 -21.01
N TYR A 27 -6.32 4.66 -20.69
CA TYR A 27 -5.19 4.46 -21.61
C TYR A 27 -4.99 3.00 -22.03
N GLY A 28 -5.71 2.05 -21.43
CA GLY A 28 -5.46 0.62 -21.60
C GLY A 28 -4.20 0.15 -20.84
N PRO A 29 -3.92 -1.17 -20.86
CA PRO A 29 -2.76 -1.73 -20.18
C PRO A 29 -1.47 -1.53 -20.99
N ASN A 30 -0.36 -1.24 -20.31
CA ASN A 30 0.97 -1.39 -20.88
C ASN A 30 1.40 -2.87 -20.79
N LEU A 31 1.40 -3.60 -21.91
CA LEU A 31 1.61 -5.03 -21.92
C LEU A 31 3.07 -5.42 -22.22
N PRO A 32 3.54 -6.58 -21.70
CA PRO A 32 4.85 -7.10 -22.07
C PRO A 32 4.99 -7.31 -23.57
N THR A 33 6.22 -7.29 -24.08
CA THR A 33 6.48 -7.48 -25.52
C THR A 33 5.86 -8.77 -26.04
N GLY A 34 5.13 -8.70 -27.16
CA GLY A 34 4.46 -9.83 -27.79
C GLY A 34 3.04 -10.09 -27.29
N TRP A 35 2.58 -9.39 -26.26
CA TRP A 35 1.21 -9.47 -25.77
C TRP A 35 0.32 -8.40 -26.39
N VAL A 36 -0.94 -8.76 -26.64
CA VAL A 36 -1.96 -7.86 -27.19
C VAL A 36 -3.19 -7.84 -26.29
N ASN A 37 -3.76 -6.65 -26.10
CA ASN A 37 -5.02 -6.49 -25.37
C ASN A 37 -6.18 -6.94 -26.27
N ILE A 38 -6.96 -7.89 -25.79
CA ILE A 38 -8.12 -8.47 -26.48
C ILE A 38 -9.42 -7.80 -26.02
N GLY A 39 -9.50 -7.40 -24.75
CA GLY A 39 -10.70 -6.76 -24.21
C GLY A 39 -10.48 -6.21 -22.82
N SER A 40 -11.21 -5.14 -22.50
CA SER A 40 -11.15 -4.49 -21.19
C SER A 40 -12.40 -4.78 -20.35
N ILE A 41 -12.22 -4.80 -19.04
CA ILE A 41 -13.23 -5.11 -18.05
C ILE A 41 -13.37 -3.90 -17.14
N ALA A 42 -14.61 -3.46 -16.94
CA ALA A 42 -14.96 -2.43 -15.97
C ALA A 42 -16.13 -2.94 -15.12
N SER A 43 -16.08 -2.65 -13.81
CA SER A 43 -17.18 -2.91 -12.90
C SER A 43 -18.44 -2.12 -13.25
N THR A 44 -19.60 -2.73 -13.04
CA THR A 44 -20.92 -2.08 -13.16
C THR A 44 -21.37 -1.52 -11.81
N ASN A 45 -22.13 -0.41 -11.79
CA ASN A 45 -22.69 0.16 -10.55
C ASN A 45 -23.95 -0.57 -10.05
N SER A 46 -23.94 -1.91 -10.06
CA SER A 46 -25.13 -2.75 -9.84
C SER A 46 -25.35 -3.20 -8.39
N MET A 47 -24.35 -3.05 -7.52
CA MET A 47 -24.46 -3.43 -6.09
C MET A 47 -24.59 -2.18 -5.20
N PRO A 48 -25.29 -2.27 -4.05
CA PRO A 48 -25.39 -1.15 -3.12
C PRO A 48 -23.99 -0.74 -2.63
N PRO A 49 -23.62 0.56 -2.68
CA PRO A 49 -22.37 1.02 -2.13
C PRO A 49 -22.30 0.77 -0.61
N PRO A 50 -21.09 0.62 -0.05
CA PRO A 50 -19.83 0.84 -0.76
C PRO A 50 -19.20 -0.44 -1.31
N VAL A 51 -18.81 -0.39 -2.58
CA VAL A 51 -18.10 -1.50 -3.26
C VAL A 51 -16.93 -0.91 -4.04
N PRO A 52 -15.70 -1.40 -3.83
CA PRO A 52 -14.56 -0.95 -4.62
C PRO A 52 -14.81 -1.21 -6.12
N GLN A 53 -14.65 -0.17 -6.93
CA GLN A 53 -14.62 -0.32 -8.37
C GLN A 53 -13.45 -1.19 -8.77
N SER A 54 -13.76 -2.17 -9.60
CA SER A 54 -12.84 -3.20 -10.04
C SER A 54 -12.75 -3.17 -11.55
N GLN A 55 -11.63 -3.64 -12.06
CA GLN A 55 -11.31 -3.54 -13.47
C GLN A 55 -10.38 -4.67 -13.87
N GLY A 56 -10.15 -4.80 -15.17
CA GLY A 56 -9.25 -5.81 -15.69
C GLY A 56 -9.17 -5.78 -17.20
N PHE A 57 -8.51 -6.78 -17.73
CA PHE A 57 -8.42 -7.00 -19.17
C PHE A 57 -8.08 -8.45 -19.49
N LEU A 58 -8.38 -8.84 -20.73
CA LEU A 58 -7.95 -10.09 -21.33
C LEU A 58 -6.82 -9.78 -22.31
N ALA A 59 -5.67 -10.44 -22.16
CA ALA A 59 -4.55 -10.34 -23.09
C ALA A 59 -4.24 -11.70 -23.72
N LEU A 60 -3.66 -11.69 -24.91
CA LEU A 60 -3.16 -12.88 -25.63
C LEU A 60 -1.68 -12.67 -25.94
N GLY A 61 -0.86 -13.68 -25.72
CA GLY A 61 0.56 -13.60 -26.05
C GLY A 61 1.34 -14.88 -25.71
N PRO A 62 2.67 -14.83 -25.85
CA PRO A 62 3.53 -15.98 -25.61
C PRO A 62 3.65 -16.30 -24.11
N VAL A 63 3.34 -17.54 -23.72
CA VAL A 63 3.40 -18.00 -22.32
C VAL A 63 4.69 -18.74 -21.97
N ASP A 64 5.52 -19.02 -22.97
CA ASP A 64 6.84 -19.61 -22.82
C ASP A 64 7.83 -19.13 -23.89
N ALA A 65 9.08 -19.57 -23.77
CA ALA A 65 10.15 -19.21 -24.69
C ALA A 65 10.00 -19.83 -26.09
N ASP A 66 9.19 -20.88 -26.22
CA ASP A 66 8.92 -21.55 -27.50
C ASP A 66 7.85 -20.81 -28.32
N GLY A 67 7.24 -19.77 -27.74
CA GLY A 67 6.24 -18.92 -28.40
C GLY A 67 4.83 -19.49 -28.35
N ASN A 68 4.58 -20.53 -27.53
CA ASN A 68 3.24 -21.06 -27.33
C ASN A 68 2.33 -19.96 -26.79
N GLN A 69 1.12 -19.86 -27.34
CA GLN A 69 0.19 -18.78 -27.02
C GLN A 69 -0.70 -19.16 -25.84
N GLY A 70 -1.11 -18.16 -25.07
CA GLY A 70 -2.13 -18.31 -24.04
C GLY A 70 -2.81 -17.00 -23.69
N TYR A 71 -3.94 -17.10 -23.02
CA TYR A 71 -4.70 -15.95 -22.55
C TYR A 71 -4.38 -15.63 -21.10
N VAL A 72 -4.36 -14.34 -20.76
CA VAL A 72 -4.25 -13.85 -19.39
C VAL A 72 -5.42 -12.94 -19.09
N LEU A 73 -6.22 -13.32 -18.09
CA LEU A 73 -7.24 -12.48 -17.47
C LEU A 73 -6.64 -11.79 -16.25
N ALA A 74 -6.27 -10.52 -16.38
CA ALA A 74 -5.73 -9.72 -15.28
C ALA A 74 -6.86 -8.95 -14.60
N LEU A 75 -7.02 -9.13 -13.28
CA LEU A 75 -8.08 -8.52 -12.48
C LEU A 75 -7.49 -7.66 -11.35
N GLY A 76 -8.07 -6.48 -11.12
CA GLY A 76 -7.54 -5.50 -10.19
C GLY A 76 -8.58 -4.62 -9.53
N VAL A 77 -8.15 -3.96 -8.46
CA VAL A 77 -8.87 -2.90 -7.76
C VAL A 77 -7.91 -1.75 -7.57
N THR A 78 -8.33 -0.54 -7.90
CA THR A 78 -7.50 0.64 -7.65
C THR A 78 -7.47 0.95 -6.15
N TRP A 79 -6.30 1.30 -5.62
CA TRP A 79 -6.16 1.68 -4.20
C TRP A 79 -7.10 2.83 -3.82
N SER A 80 -7.20 3.85 -4.67
CA SER A 80 -8.09 4.99 -4.43
C SER A 80 -9.56 4.57 -4.36
N SER A 81 -10.01 3.70 -5.26
CA SER A 81 -11.39 3.22 -5.18
C SER A 81 -11.64 2.35 -3.96
N PHE A 82 -10.65 1.58 -3.52
CA PHE A 82 -10.79 0.76 -2.32
C PHE A 82 -10.96 1.64 -1.09
N LEU A 83 -10.04 2.58 -0.87
CA LEU A 83 -10.08 3.53 0.26
C LEU A 83 -11.38 4.34 0.28
N LEU A 84 -11.85 4.78 -0.88
CA LEU A 84 -13.12 5.51 -1.00
C LEU A 84 -14.34 4.70 -0.55
N ASN A 85 -14.25 3.36 -0.52
CA ASN A 85 -15.39 2.47 -0.32
C ASN A 85 -15.29 1.59 0.94
N GLN A 86 -14.39 1.84 1.89
CA GLN A 86 -14.23 0.99 3.09
C GLN A 86 -14.55 1.69 4.42
N TYR A 87 -15.74 2.27 4.55
CA TYR A 87 -16.06 3.11 5.71
C TYR A 87 -15.95 2.41 7.08
N SER A 88 -16.31 1.13 7.22
CA SER A 88 -16.53 0.54 8.56
C SER A 88 -15.26 0.15 9.33
N GLY A 89 -14.13 -0.05 8.65
CA GLY A 89 -12.93 -0.65 9.27
C GLY A 89 -13.13 -2.09 9.77
N THR A 90 -14.25 -2.74 9.45
CA THR A 90 -14.57 -4.10 9.89
C THR A 90 -14.40 -5.08 8.74
N LEU A 91 -13.62 -6.13 8.95
CA LEU A 91 -13.42 -7.21 7.97
C LEU A 91 -14.68 -8.09 7.85
N LEU A 92 -15.70 -7.56 7.16
CA LEU A 92 -16.95 -8.27 6.91
C LEU A 92 -16.75 -9.42 5.93
N GLN A 93 -17.51 -10.50 6.13
CA GLN A 93 -17.52 -11.66 5.26
C GLN A 93 -18.94 -11.99 4.79
N THR A 94 -19.05 -12.63 3.62
CA THR A 94 -20.31 -13.02 3.01
C THR A 94 -20.14 -14.32 2.23
N LYS A 95 -21.25 -15.01 1.95
CA LYS A 95 -21.27 -16.17 1.06
C LYS A 95 -21.16 -15.68 -0.39
N LEU A 96 -20.31 -16.31 -1.19
CA LEU A 96 -20.37 -16.13 -2.64
C LEU A 96 -21.73 -16.61 -3.20
N PRO A 97 -22.29 -15.94 -4.22
CA PRO A 97 -23.47 -16.45 -4.92
C PRO A 97 -23.23 -17.84 -5.52
N ASP A 98 -24.26 -18.68 -5.53
CA ASP A 98 -24.20 -20.02 -6.13
C ASP A 98 -23.87 -19.95 -7.64
N ALA A 99 -24.21 -18.85 -8.32
CA ALA A 99 -23.82 -18.63 -9.72
C ALA A 99 -22.29 -18.55 -9.90
N ILE A 100 -21.55 -18.14 -8.86
CA ILE A 100 -20.08 -18.05 -8.85
C ILE A 100 -19.50 -19.31 -8.24
N ALA A 101 -19.89 -19.68 -7.02
CA ALA A 101 -19.26 -20.79 -6.30
C ALA A 101 -19.79 -22.16 -6.72
N GLY A 102 -21.07 -22.24 -7.12
CA GLY A 102 -21.80 -23.48 -7.35
C GLY A 102 -22.72 -23.84 -6.19
N SER A 103 -23.81 -24.57 -6.48
CA SER A 103 -24.82 -24.98 -5.49
C SER A 103 -24.30 -25.96 -4.43
N GLY A 104 -23.12 -26.56 -4.65
CA GLY A 104 -22.44 -27.43 -3.69
C GLY A 104 -21.62 -26.69 -2.63
N GLN A 105 -21.60 -25.36 -2.66
CA GLN A 105 -20.87 -24.55 -1.68
C GLN A 105 -21.41 -24.77 -0.25
N PRO A 106 -20.55 -25.06 0.75
CA PRO A 106 -20.97 -25.21 2.15
C PRO A 106 -21.65 -23.95 2.70
N PRO A 107 -22.68 -24.08 3.56
CA PRO A 107 -23.41 -22.93 4.11
C PRO A 107 -22.54 -21.90 4.85
N ASN A 108 -21.51 -22.38 5.56
CA ASN A 108 -20.63 -21.55 6.37
C ASN A 108 -19.35 -21.12 5.63
N SER A 109 -19.22 -21.39 4.33
CA SER A 109 -18.05 -20.96 3.57
C SER A 109 -18.18 -19.49 3.18
N LEU A 110 -17.28 -18.67 3.71
CA LEU A 110 -17.34 -17.21 3.64
C LEU A 110 -16.07 -16.64 3.01
N VAL A 111 -16.27 -15.54 2.29
CA VAL A 111 -15.19 -14.72 1.73
C VAL A 111 -15.38 -13.27 2.15
N SER A 112 -14.33 -12.47 2.10
CA SER A 112 -14.36 -11.04 2.36
C SER A 112 -15.43 -10.36 1.50
N GLN A 113 -16.36 -9.66 2.16
CA GLN A 113 -17.51 -9.04 1.52
C GLN A 113 -17.12 -8.03 0.44
N PRO A 114 -16.17 -7.10 0.66
CA PRO A 114 -15.71 -6.20 -0.39
C PRO A 114 -15.23 -6.91 -1.66
N HIS A 115 -14.49 -8.02 -1.52
CA HIS A 115 -13.98 -8.78 -2.67
C HIS A 115 -15.08 -9.59 -3.37
N ALA A 116 -16.02 -10.16 -2.61
CA ALA A 116 -17.20 -10.80 -3.19
C ALA A 116 -18.01 -9.83 -4.05
N TYR A 117 -18.25 -8.62 -3.55
CA TYR A 117 -19.04 -7.61 -4.26
C TYR A 117 -18.26 -7.02 -5.44
N ALA A 118 -16.96 -6.76 -5.28
CA ALA A 118 -16.10 -6.27 -6.35
C ALA A 118 -16.04 -7.25 -7.53
N TYR A 119 -15.91 -8.55 -7.26
CA TYR A 119 -15.93 -9.56 -8.32
C TYR A 119 -17.32 -9.67 -8.99
N GLN A 120 -18.40 -9.67 -8.20
CA GLN A 120 -19.77 -9.72 -8.73
C GLN A 120 -20.07 -8.57 -9.72
N GLN A 121 -19.63 -7.35 -9.42
CA GLN A 121 -19.86 -6.19 -10.29
C GLN A 121 -19.18 -6.29 -11.66
N MET A 122 -18.04 -6.98 -11.75
CA MET A 122 -17.30 -7.13 -13.01
C MET A 122 -17.56 -8.46 -13.72
N ARG A 123 -18.27 -9.40 -13.07
CA ARG A 123 -18.44 -10.77 -13.53
C ARG A 123 -18.96 -10.85 -14.97
N GLU A 124 -20.01 -10.11 -15.29
CA GLU A 124 -20.59 -10.11 -16.64
C GLU A 124 -19.61 -9.64 -17.70
N ALA A 125 -18.88 -8.56 -17.42
CA ALA A 125 -17.85 -8.04 -18.30
C ALA A 125 -16.71 -9.06 -18.46
N ALA A 126 -16.23 -9.65 -17.36
CA ALA A 126 -15.18 -10.69 -17.39
C ALA A 126 -15.59 -11.86 -18.30
N TRP A 127 -16.76 -12.47 -18.09
CA TRP A 127 -17.24 -13.57 -18.93
C TRP A 127 -17.47 -13.14 -20.39
N THR A 128 -17.94 -11.92 -20.62
CA THR A 128 -18.15 -11.41 -21.99
C THR A 128 -16.84 -11.28 -22.76
N THR A 129 -15.74 -10.85 -22.11
CA THR A 129 -14.43 -10.76 -22.78
C THR A 129 -13.91 -12.12 -23.25
N LEU A 130 -14.28 -13.21 -22.59
CA LEU A 130 -13.83 -14.57 -22.96
C LEU A 130 -14.39 -15.04 -24.30
N LYS A 131 -15.45 -14.40 -24.83
CA LYS A 131 -16.00 -14.68 -26.18
C LYS A 131 -14.97 -14.52 -27.30
N HIS A 132 -13.92 -13.75 -27.04
CA HIS A 132 -12.84 -13.50 -27.99
C HIS A 132 -11.73 -14.58 -27.92
N MET A 133 -11.88 -15.58 -27.04
CA MET A 133 -10.91 -16.65 -26.91
C MET A 133 -11.06 -17.71 -27.99
N ASN A 134 -9.92 -18.13 -28.53
CA ASN A 134 -9.82 -19.33 -29.33
C ASN A 134 -9.82 -20.57 -28.42
N ALA A 135 -10.58 -21.58 -28.80
CA ALA A 135 -10.61 -22.86 -28.08
C ALA A 135 -9.23 -23.52 -28.09
N GLY A 136 -8.87 -24.17 -26.97
CA GLY A 136 -7.66 -24.99 -26.86
C GLY A 136 -6.40 -24.27 -26.38
N LEU A 137 -6.42 -22.94 -26.23
CA LEU A 137 -5.34 -22.20 -25.58
C LEU A 137 -5.52 -22.18 -24.06
N PRO A 138 -4.43 -22.24 -23.27
CA PRO A 138 -4.51 -22.11 -21.82
C PRO A 138 -5.00 -20.73 -21.40
N LEU A 139 -5.73 -20.69 -20.29
CA LEU A 139 -6.15 -19.45 -19.62
C LEU A 139 -5.44 -19.33 -18.28
N TYR A 140 -4.75 -18.22 -18.10
CA TYR A 140 -4.18 -17.80 -16.83
C TYR A 140 -5.02 -16.66 -16.25
N ILE A 141 -5.15 -16.62 -14.93
CA ILE A 141 -5.83 -15.53 -14.23
C ILE A 141 -4.85 -14.94 -13.22
N CYS A 142 -4.66 -13.62 -13.21
CA CYS A 142 -3.71 -12.99 -12.30
C CYS A 142 -4.25 -11.75 -11.62
N GLY A 143 -3.77 -11.48 -10.41
CA GLY A 143 -4.09 -10.30 -9.63
C GLY A 143 -3.02 -10.04 -8.56
N MET A 144 -2.90 -8.78 -8.15
CA MET A 144 -1.89 -8.34 -7.19
C MET A 144 -2.52 -7.51 -6.07
N GLY A 145 -2.10 -7.72 -4.82
CA GLY A 145 -2.60 -6.97 -3.67
C GLY A 145 -4.12 -7.05 -3.56
N LEU A 146 -4.81 -5.91 -3.69
CA LEU A 146 -6.28 -5.84 -3.70
C LEU A 146 -6.95 -6.62 -4.85
N GLY A 147 -6.23 -6.80 -5.98
CA GLY A 147 -6.68 -7.58 -7.13
C GLY A 147 -6.50 -9.10 -6.96
N ALA A 148 -5.63 -9.54 -6.07
CA ALA A 148 -5.31 -10.97 -5.92
C ALA A 148 -6.52 -11.83 -5.51
N PRO A 149 -7.37 -11.42 -4.55
CA PRO A 149 -8.61 -12.14 -4.23
C PRO A 149 -9.55 -12.29 -5.43
N LEU A 150 -9.62 -11.28 -6.31
CA LEU A 150 -10.50 -11.32 -7.49
C LEU A 150 -10.02 -12.37 -8.49
N ALA A 151 -8.71 -12.50 -8.69
CA ALA A 151 -8.13 -13.55 -9.51
C ALA A 151 -8.46 -14.96 -8.96
N GLN A 152 -8.39 -15.12 -7.63
CA GLN A 152 -8.70 -16.39 -6.98
C GLN A 152 -10.21 -16.73 -7.08
N ILE A 153 -11.10 -15.75 -6.85
CA ILE A 153 -12.55 -15.92 -7.10
C ILE A 153 -12.81 -16.23 -8.58
N GLY A 154 -12.10 -15.55 -9.49
CA GLY A 154 -12.20 -15.76 -10.93
C GLY A 154 -11.86 -17.18 -11.35
N ALA A 155 -10.82 -17.79 -10.76
CA ALA A 155 -10.47 -19.18 -11.04
C ALA A 155 -11.56 -20.17 -10.61
N LEU A 156 -12.28 -19.87 -9.53
CA LEU A 156 -13.44 -20.67 -9.12
C LEU A 156 -14.62 -20.47 -10.08
N ASP A 157 -14.94 -19.23 -10.42
CA ASP A 157 -16.06 -18.91 -11.33
C ASP A 157 -15.82 -19.51 -12.72
N LEU A 158 -14.61 -19.37 -13.25
CA LEU A 158 -14.20 -19.85 -14.57
C LEU A 158 -13.80 -21.33 -14.58
N ARG A 159 -14.27 -22.13 -13.61
CA ARG A 159 -14.04 -23.59 -13.60
C ARG A 159 -14.77 -24.29 -14.76
N PRO A 160 -14.29 -25.48 -15.19
CA PRO A 160 -15.00 -26.28 -16.18
C PRO A 160 -16.42 -26.63 -15.74
N GLY A 161 -17.37 -26.51 -16.66
CA GLY A 161 -18.78 -26.81 -16.42
C GLY A 161 -19.59 -25.69 -15.76
N ASN A 162 -18.97 -24.62 -15.25
CA ASN A 162 -19.72 -23.42 -14.91
C ASN A 162 -20.12 -22.67 -16.19
N LYS A 163 -21.39 -22.27 -16.28
CA LYS A 163 -21.92 -21.68 -17.51
C LYS A 163 -21.76 -20.16 -17.60
N GLY A 164 -21.43 -19.50 -16.50
CA GLY A 164 -21.32 -18.05 -16.46
C GLY A 164 -22.66 -17.32 -16.64
N PRO A 165 -22.66 -15.98 -16.69
CA PRO A 165 -23.79 -15.18 -17.14
C PRO A 165 -24.17 -15.54 -18.58
N ALA A 166 -25.47 -15.57 -18.89
CA ALA A 166 -26.01 -15.83 -20.23
C ALA A 166 -25.52 -17.13 -20.91
N ASP A 167 -25.17 -18.16 -20.11
CA ASP A 167 -24.71 -19.46 -20.58
C ASP A 167 -23.52 -19.41 -21.55
N LEU A 168 -22.58 -18.51 -21.29
CA LEU A 168 -21.34 -18.32 -22.06
C LEU A 168 -20.30 -19.44 -21.85
N SER A 169 -20.73 -20.69 -21.65
CA SER A 169 -19.86 -21.82 -21.30
C SER A 169 -18.72 -22.01 -22.32
N GLN A 170 -17.52 -21.58 -21.96
CA GLN A 170 -16.35 -21.58 -22.86
C GLN A 170 -15.08 -22.18 -22.22
N ILE A 171 -15.10 -22.45 -20.92
CA ILE A 171 -13.92 -22.96 -20.22
C ILE A 171 -13.95 -24.49 -20.15
N ALA A 172 -13.10 -25.11 -20.96
CA ALA A 172 -12.94 -26.57 -21.01
C ALA A 172 -11.91 -27.10 -20.01
N VAL A 173 -10.93 -26.27 -19.65
CA VAL A 173 -9.81 -26.63 -18.76
C VAL A 173 -9.75 -25.63 -17.62
N GLN A 174 -9.53 -26.12 -16.40
CA GLN A 174 -9.42 -25.27 -15.21
C GLN A 174 -8.31 -24.23 -15.41
N PRO A 175 -8.62 -22.92 -15.33
CA PRO A 175 -7.61 -21.88 -15.45
C PRO A 175 -6.60 -21.96 -14.31
N THR A 176 -5.34 -21.72 -14.63
CA THR A 176 -4.27 -21.55 -13.64
C THR A 176 -4.35 -20.13 -13.08
N SER A 177 -4.36 -19.97 -11.75
CA SER A 177 -4.34 -18.64 -11.12
C SER A 177 -3.04 -18.29 -10.44
N TYR A 178 -2.65 -17.02 -10.52
CA TYR A 178 -1.49 -16.43 -9.86
C TYR A 178 -1.89 -15.18 -9.07
N ALA A 179 -1.71 -15.25 -7.76
CA ALA A 179 -2.09 -14.20 -6.82
C ALA A 179 -0.83 -13.67 -6.13
N PHE A 180 -0.43 -12.43 -6.43
CA PHE A 180 0.78 -11.80 -5.89
C PHE A 180 0.45 -10.89 -4.71
N SER A 181 1.26 -10.91 -3.64
CA SER A 181 0.95 -10.16 -2.39
C SER A 181 -0.50 -10.39 -1.92
N ALA A 182 -0.93 -11.66 -2.02
CA ALA A 182 -2.32 -12.03 -1.85
C ALA A 182 -2.70 -12.11 -0.37
N VAL A 183 -3.72 -11.35 0.02
CA VAL A 183 -4.22 -11.28 1.39
C VAL A 183 -5.08 -12.49 1.75
N ASN A 184 -5.08 -12.85 3.02
CA ASN A 184 -6.03 -13.82 3.56
C ASN A 184 -7.44 -13.19 3.59
N PHE A 185 -8.35 -13.70 2.76
CA PHE A 185 -9.68 -13.10 2.57
C PHE A 185 -10.83 -14.10 2.73
N VAL A 186 -10.57 -15.36 3.06
CA VAL A 186 -11.62 -16.40 3.17
C VAL A 186 -11.48 -17.17 4.47
N ASN A 187 -12.58 -17.77 4.93
CA ASN A 187 -12.52 -18.65 6.09
C ASN A 187 -12.09 -20.08 5.71
N GLN A 188 -11.79 -20.89 6.72
CA GLN A 188 -11.30 -22.27 6.53
C GLN A 188 -12.27 -23.16 5.74
N ASP A 189 -13.59 -23.00 5.94
CA ASP A 189 -14.60 -23.78 5.22
C ASP A 189 -14.58 -23.48 3.72
N PHE A 190 -14.43 -22.20 3.35
CA PHE A 190 -14.28 -21.82 1.95
C PHE A 190 -12.96 -22.31 1.37
N ALA A 191 -11.86 -22.23 2.13
CA ALA A 191 -10.57 -22.71 1.66
C ALA A 191 -10.58 -24.21 1.34
N ASN A 192 -11.18 -25.02 2.22
CA ASN A 192 -11.35 -26.45 2.00
C ASN A 192 -12.20 -26.73 0.75
N TYR A 193 -13.32 -26.01 0.60
CA TYR A 193 -14.18 -26.13 -0.57
C TYR A 193 -13.46 -25.76 -1.87
N TYR A 194 -12.76 -24.62 -1.88
CA TYR A 194 -12.03 -24.09 -3.03
C TYR A 194 -11.04 -25.11 -3.59
N GLN A 195 -10.26 -25.77 -2.72
CA GLN A 195 -9.26 -26.75 -3.11
C GLN A 195 -9.85 -28.03 -3.75
N THR A 196 -11.14 -28.32 -3.55
CA THR A 196 -11.81 -29.44 -4.22
C THR A 196 -12.16 -29.15 -5.68
N ILE A 197 -12.15 -27.87 -6.07
CA ILE A 197 -12.59 -27.40 -7.38
C ILE A 197 -11.44 -26.82 -8.17
N VAL A 198 -10.73 -25.85 -7.60
CA VAL A 198 -9.64 -25.15 -8.27
C VAL A 198 -8.34 -25.90 -7.97
N THR A 199 -7.90 -26.67 -8.95
CA THR A 199 -6.74 -27.57 -8.82
C THR A 199 -5.38 -26.89 -9.04
N ASP A 200 -5.36 -25.71 -9.67
CA ASP A 200 -4.13 -24.97 -9.99
C ASP A 200 -4.26 -23.48 -9.62
N ALA A 201 -4.15 -23.22 -8.32
CA ALA A 201 -4.09 -21.87 -7.77
C ALA A 201 -2.77 -21.64 -7.06
N ASN A 202 -2.06 -20.58 -7.43
CA ASN A 202 -0.74 -20.23 -6.95
C ASN A 202 -0.77 -18.87 -6.26
N VAL A 203 -0.14 -18.81 -5.10
CA VAL A 203 0.07 -17.57 -4.33
C VAL A 203 1.56 -17.29 -4.27
N VAL A 204 1.96 -16.05 -4.52
CA VAL A 204 3.37 -15.65 -4.52
C VAL A 204 3.59 -14.56 -3.48
N TRP A 205 4.49 -14.82 -2.53
CA TRP A 205 4.86 -13.90 -1.45
C TRP A 205 6.34 -13.52 -1.50
N ALA A 206 6.64 -12.25 -1.26
CA ALA A 206 8.00 -11.78 -1.05
C ALA A 206 8.49 -12.13 0.37
N GLY A 207 9.50 -12.98 0.44
CA GLY A 207 10.05 -13.49 1.69
C GLY A 207 9.53 -14.88 2.06
N THR A 208 10.09 -15.43 3.14
CA THR A 208 9.73 -16.75 3.67
C THR A 208 8.95 -16.60 4.97
N GLN A 209 8.32 -17.66 5.48
CA GLN A 209 7.69 -17.61 6.81
C GLN A 209 8.69 -17.28 7.92
N ALA A 210 9.96 -17.73 7.79
CA ALA A 210 11.01 -17.44 8.77
C ALA A 210 11.59 -16.03 8.63
N LEU A 211 11.55 -15.46 7.43
CA LEU A 211 12.02 -14.12 7.11
C LEU A 211 11.02 -13.46 6.16
N PRO A 212 9.86 -13.01 6.68
CA PRO A 212 8.89 -12.32 5.84
C PRO A 212 9.52 -11.00 5.38
N VAL A 213 9.27 -10.60 4.13
CA VAL A 213 9.66 -9.29 3.61
C VAL A 213 8.40 -8.46 3.44
N ASP A 214 7.52 -8.84 2.52
CA ASP A 214 6.19 -8.26 2.43
C ASP A 214 5.31 -8.77 3.58
N LEU A 215 4.98 -7.87 4.51
CA LEU A 215 4.11 -8.16 5.64
C LEU A 215 2.63 -7.94 5.33
N PHE A 216 2.29 -7.35 4.19
CA PHE A 216 0.92 -7.06 3.81
C PHE A 216 0.02 -8.31 3.88
N PRO A 217 0.37 -9.48 3.30
CA PRO A 217 -0.52 -10.63 3.33
C PRO A 217 -0.53 -11.40 4.65
N THR A 218 0.34 -11.06 5.61
CA THR A 218 0.60 -11.91 6.79
C THR A 218 -0.47 -11.84 7.88
N ARG A 219 -1.33 -10.81 7.87
CA ARG A 219 -2.42 -10.66 8.86
C ARG A 219 -3.70 -10.11 8.22
N PRO A 220 -4.89 -10.54 8.68
CA PRO A 220 -5.08 -11.53 9.74
C PRO A 220 -4.76 -12.95 9.25
N ASP A 221 -4.40 -13.82 10.18
CA ASP A 221 -4.08 -15.23 9.92
C ASP A 221 -4.70 -16.06 11.03
N ASN A 222 -5.95 -16.46 10.81
CA ASN A 222 -6.80 -17.22 11.74
C ASN A 222 -7.88 -17.98 10.96
N ALA A 223 -8.73 -18.75 11.65
CA ALA A 223 -9.74 -19.61 11.00
C ALA A 223 -10.75 -18.86 10.10
N ASP A 224 -10.95 -17.56 10.34
CA ASP A 224 -11.84 -16.71 9.54
C ASP A 224 -11.12 -16.11 8.32
N PHE A 225 -9.80 -16.05 8.34
CA PHE A 225 -8.97 -15.48 7.28
C PHE A 225 -7.73 -16.33 7.05
N VAL A 226 -7.81 -17.23 6.07
CA VAL A 226 -6.75 -18.15 5.66
C VAL A 226 -6.36 -17.95 4.20
N GLN A 227 -5.18 -18.45 3.85
CA GLN A 227 -4.67 -18.48 2.48
C GLN A 227 -5.36 -19.59 1.68
N ILE A 228 -5.60 -19.34 0.38
CA ILE A 228 -6.00 -20.36 -0.59
C ILE A 228 -5.00 -20.45 -1.73
N GLY A 229 -4.83 -21.65 -2.29
CA GLY A 229 -3.81 -21.93 -3.30
C GLY A 229 -2.45 -22.27 -2.69
N ARG A 230 -1.55 -22.74 -3.56
CA ARG A 230 -0.19 -23.16 -3.23
C ARG A 230 0.72 -21.95 -3.06
N LEU A 231 1.31 -21.80 -1.86
CA LEU A 231 2.27 -20.74 -1.58
C LEU A 231 3.63 -21.00 -2.26
N THR A 232 4.12 -19.99 -2.95
CA THR A 232 5.50 -19.84 -3.42
C THR A 232 6.12 -18.64 -2.71
N SER A 233 7.07 -18.91 -1.83
CA SER A 233 7.87 -17.86 -1.18
C SER A 233 9.06 -17.49 -2.05
N LEU A 234 9.21 -16.20 -2.34
CA LEU A 234 10.38 -15.67 -3.02
C LEU A 234 11.51 -15.49 -2.01
N SER A 235 12.66 -16.10 -2.29
CA SER A 235 13.86 -15.93 -1.48
C SER A 235 14.46 -14.55 -1.76
N CYS A 236 13.99 -13.54 -1.04
CA CYS A 236 14.47 -12.16 -1.12
C CYS A 236 14.71 -11.58 0.28
N THR A 237 15.46 -10.48 0.33
CA THR A 237 15.70 -9.70 1.55
C THR A 237 15.05 -8.33 1.43
N ILE A 238 14.80 -7.68 2.57
CA ILE A 238 14.49 -6.25 2.61
C ILE A 238 15.59 -5.51 1.81
N PRO A 239 15.26 -4.54 0.93
CA PRO A 239 16.25 -3.82 0.15
C PRO A 239 17.35 -3.22 1.04
N SER A 240 18.60 -3.25 0.62
CA SER A 240 19.69 -2.52 1.28
C SER A 240 20.61 -1.92 0.22
N GLY A 241 21.39 -0.89 0.59
CA GLY A 241 22.26 -0.17 -0.35
C GLY A 241 23.34 -1.05 -1.01
N SER A 242 23.56 -2.28 -0.54
CA SER A 242 24.49 -3.24 -1.14
C SER A 242 23.86 -4.19 -2.17
N ASN A 243 22.52 -4.38 -2.14
CA ASN A 243 21.86 -5.48 -2.87
C ASN A 243 20.74 -5.03 -3.81
N ALA A 244 20.35 -3.75 -3.78
CA ALA A 244 19.24 -3.24 -4.59
C ALA A 244 19.75 -2.39 -5.77
N GLY A 245 20.40 -3.01 -6.76
CA GLY A 245 21.02 -2.29 -7.88
C GLY A 245 20.07 -1.43 -8.74
N TRP A 246 18.76 -1.69 -8.67
CA TRP A 246 17.70 -0.88 -9.28
C TRP A 246 17.19 0.25 -8.36
N LEU A 247 17.47 0.16 -7.05
CA LEU A 247 17.05 1.10 -6.03
C LEU A 247 18.23 2.02 -5.69
N GLN A 248 18.18 3.27 -6.16
CA GLN A 248 19.18 4.27 -5.81
C GLN A 248 18.99 4.75 -4.36
N LEU A 249 19.36 3.90 -3.41
CA LEU A 249 19.31 4.22 -1.98
C LEU A 249 20.39 5.25 -1.62
N PRO A 250 20.13 6.12 -0.63
CA PRO A 250 21.21 6.78 0.09
C PRO A 250 22.23 5.73 0.55
N PRO A 251 23.56 5.97 0.45
CA PRO A 251 24.56 4.98 0.84
C PRO A 251 24.33 4.55 2.30
N SER A 252 23.81 3.33 2.44
CA SER A 252 23.39 2.71 3.69
C SER A 252 23.73 1.24 3.59
N SER A 253 24.53 0.75 4.53
CA SER A 253 24.79 -0.69 4.68
C SER A 253 23.61 -1.43 5.35
N GLN A 254 22.53 -0.72 5.69
CA GLN A 254 21.40 -1.23 6.45
C GLN A 254 20.18 -1.49 5.56
N PRO A 255 19.31 -2.46 5.93
CA PRO A 255 18.04 -2.70 5.24
C PRO A 255 17.17 -1.44 5.19
N TYR A 256 16.26 -1.34 4.23
CA TYR A 256 15.40 -0.21 3.99
C TYR A 256 13.95 -0.72 3.96
N ASP A 257 13.37 -0.79 5.16
CA ASP A 257 12.04 -1.34 5.40
C ASP A 257 10.97 -0.27 5.17
N VAL A 258 10.13 -0.49 4.15
CA VAL A 258 9.10 0.44 3.68
C VAL A 258 7.94 -0.37 3.09
N PRO A 259 6.90 -0.69 3.89
CA PRO A 259 5.89 -1.68 3.53
C PRO A 259 5.19 -1.48 2.18
N TRP A 260 5.03 -0.24 1.71
CA TRP A 260 4.44 0.07 0.40
C TRP A 260 5.34 -0.30 -0.78
N LEU A 261 6.66 -0.22 -0.63
CA LEU A 261 7.61 -0.70 -1.64
C LEU A 261 7.68 -2.22 -1.61
N GLU A 262 7.74 -2.83 -0.43
CA GLU A 262 7.88 -4.29 -0.28
C GLU A 262 6.70 -5.07 -0.88
N ARG A 263 5.50 -4.47 -0.84
CA ARG A 263 4.29 -4.99 -1.49
C ARG A 263 4.11 -4.55 -2.95
N SER A 264 5.05 -3.80 -3.52
CA SER A 264 4.91 -3.19 -4.85
C SER A 264 5.24 -4.13 -6.00
N ASP A 265 4.75 -3.75 -7.16
CA ASP A 265 5.01 -4.41 -8.44
C ASP A 265 6.51 -4.43 -8.76
N VAL A 266 7.21 -3.30 -8.60
CA VAL A 266 8.65 -3.21 -8.88
C VAL A 266 9.48 -4.11 -7.97
N PHE A 267 9.11 -4.22 -6.69
CA PHE A 267 9.82 -5.09 -5.75
C PHE A 267 9.62 -6.56 -6.09
N TYR A 268 8.38 -6.97 -6.32
CA TYR A 268 8.06 -8.34 -6.73
C TYR A 268 8.68 -8.71 -8.08
N LEU A 269 8.71 -7.77 -9.05
CA LEU A 269 9.32 -7.99 -10.35
C LEU A 269 10.80 -8.30 -10.20
N ASN A 270 11.52 -7.50 -9.43
CA ASN A 270 12.91 -7.76 -9.14
C ASN A 270 13.12 -9.08 -8.37
N ALA A 271 12.27 -9.38 -7.39
CA ALA A 271 12.37 -10.62 -6.61
C ALA A 271 12.13 -11.89 -7.46
N LEU A 272 11.34 -11.79 -8.55
CA LEU A 272 11.14 -12.87 -9.52
C LEU A 272 12.27 -12.98 -10.56
N GLY A 273 13.25 -12.08 -10.54
CA GLY A 273 14.31 -11.97 -11.55
C GLY A 273 13.92 -11.17 -12.80
N GLY A 274 12.78 -10.47 -12.76
CA GLY A 274 12.38 -9.50 -13.77
C GLY A 274 13.12 -8.17 -13.63
N THR A 275 12.99 -7.31 -14.64
CA THR A 275 13.56 -5.95 -14.63
C THR A 275 12.41 -4.93 -14.61
N PRO A 276 12.31 -4.09 -13.57
CA PRO A 276 11.34 -3.00 -13.54
C PRO A 276 11.51 -2.04 -14.72
N GLU A 277 10.41 -1.48 -15.22
CA GLU A 277 10.47 -0.43 -16.23
C GLU A 277 11.17 0.81 -15.66
N SER A 278 12.05 1.41 -16.46
CA SER A 278 12.74 2.63 -16.08
C SER A 278 12.23 3.82 -16.87
N ALA A 279 12.04 4.95 -16.19
CA ALA A 279 11.66 6.22 -16.77
C ALA A 279 12.78 7.27 -16.61
N PRO A 280 12.79 8.35 -17.41
CA PRO A 280 13.73 9.45 -17.22
C PRO A 280 13.63 10.02 -15.80
N VAL A 281 14.78 10.25 -15.15
CA VAL A 281 14.82 10.90 -13.85
C VAL A 281 14.46 12.37 -14.02
N ILE A 282 13.57 12.87 -13.16
CA ILE A 282 13.24 14.29 -13.07
C ILE A 282 13.67 14.77 -11.69
N SER A 283 14.63 15.70 -11.67
CA SER A 283 15.15 16.24 -10.42
C SER A 283 14.04 16.85 -9.56
N VAL A 284 14.23 16.77 -8.23
CA VAL A 284 13.24 17.27 -7.28
C VAL A 284 12.97 18.77 -7.47
N SER A 285 11.70 19.15 -7.39
CA SER A 285 11.28 20.55 -7.31
C SER A 285 10.17 20.70 -6.28
N ILE A 286 10.36 21.63 -5.35
CA ILE A 286 9.35 22.02 -4.34
C ILE A 286 8.96 23.46 -4.63
N PRO A 287 7.95 23.71 -5.49
CA PRO A 287 7.57 25.07 -5.85
C PRO A 287 6.92 25.77 -4.66
N GLN A 288 7.33 27.02 -4.40
CA GLN A 288 6.72 27.90 -3.38
C GLN A 288 6.59 27.23 -2.00
N PRO A 289 7.69 26.78 -1.37
CA PRO A 289 7.61 26.16 -0.06
C PRO A 289 7.00 27.13 0.97
N PRO A 290 6.05 26.67 1.81
CA PRO A 290 5.46 27.47 2.87
C PRO A 290 6.52 28.04 3.83
N GLY A 291 6.23 29.20 4.43
CA GLY A 291 7.13 29.82 5.41
C GLY A 291 7.43 28.86 6.58
N GLY A 292 8.71 28.75 6.94
CA GLY A 292 9.18 27.85 8.01
C GLY A 292 9.46 26.40 7.57
N PHE A 293 9.11 26.01 6.34
CA PHE A 293 9.44 24.71 5.79
C PHE A 293 10.97 24.56 5.59
N SER A 294 11.51 23.41 6.00
CA SER A 294 12.92 23.04 5.77
C SER A 294 12.99 21.68 5.08
N GLN A 295 13.51 21.67 3.85
CA GLN A 295 13.73 20.40 3.12
C GLN A 295 14.72 19.48 3.85
N VAL A 296 15.74 20.03 4.51
CA VAL A 296 16.71 19.23 5.29
C VAL A 296 16.04 18.58 6.49
N THR A 297 15.15 19.31 7.18
CA THR A 297 14.37 18.76 8.28
C THR A 297 13.40 17.70 7.76
N ALA A 298 12.71 17.96 6.65
CA ALA A 298 11.83 16.98 6.01
C ALA A 298 12.59 15.70 5.63
N ALA A 299 13.78 15.80 5.03
CA ALA A 299 14.62 14.64 4.72
C ALA A 299 15.00 13.85 5.99
N SER A 300 15.37 14.55 7.06
CA SER A 300 15.67 13.91 8.36
C SER A 300 14.45 13.19 8.94
N MET A 301 13.28 13.83 8.91
CA MET A 301 12.02 13.25 9.39
C MET A 301 11.58 12.04 8.57
N ALA A 302 11.85 12.03 7.26
CA ALA A 302 11.58 10.88 6.41
C ALA A 302 12.51 9.70 6.77
N ILE A 303 13.80 9.96 7.06
CA ILE A 303 14.75 8.92 7.50
C ILE A 303 14.27 8.28 8.81
N LEU A 304 13.83 9.10 9.76
CA LEU A 304 13.29 8.58 11.02
C LEU A 304 11.98 7.80 10.81
N ALA A 305 11.11 8.25 9.90
CA ALA A 305 9.90 7.52 9.51
C ALA A 305 10.20 6.16 8.85
N GLN A 306 11.32 6.03 8.15
CA GLN A 306 11.78 4.74 7.65
C GLN A 306 12.33 3.85 8.77
N ALA A 307 13.08 4.42 9.70
CA ALA A 307 13.61 3.70 10.86
C ALA A 307 12.50 3.14 11.78
N SER A 308 11.35 3.83 11.88
CA SER A 308 10.22 3.33 12.67
C SER A 308 9.61 2.04 12.10
N TYR A 309 9.61 1.84 10.78
CA TYR A 309 9.21 0.57 10.17
C TYR A 309 10.17 -0.55 10.56
N GLN A 310 11.49 -0.33 10.45
CA GLN A 310 12.49 -1.32 10.86
C GLN A 310 12.33 -1.74 12.33
N LEU A 311 12.18 -0.75 13.22
CA LEU A 311 11.99 -0.97 14.65
C LEU A 311 10.68 -1.70 14.94
N SER A 312 9.64 -1.50 14.13
CA SER A 312 8.36 -2.21 14.29
C SER A 312 8.48 -3.72 14.05
N ARG A 313 9.45 -4.16 13.24
CA ARG A 313 9.75 -5.60 13.05
C ARG A 313 10.53 -6.17 14.23
N SER A 314 11.47 -5.40 14.77
CA SER A 314 12.24 -5.77 15.95
C SER A 314 12.78 -4.52 16.65
N ILE A 315 12.37 -4.30 17.90
CA ILE A 315 12.85 -3.17 18.72
C ILE A 315 14.37 -3.25 18.97
N THR A 316 14.94 -4.46 18.98
CA THR A 316 16.39 -4.68 19.11
C THR A 316 17.12 -4.63 17.77
N GLY A 317 16.39 -4.40 16.68
CA GLY A 317 16.94 -4.27 15.34
C GLY A 317 17.83 -3.05 15.19
N THR A 318 18.82 -3.15 14.31
CA THR A 318 19.63 -2.00 13.90
C THR A 318 18.79 -1.05 13.06
N THR A 319 18.73 0.22 13.47
CA THR A 319 18.19 1.28 12.62
C THR A 319 19.19 1.61 11.51
N GLY A 320 18.70 2.18 10.40
CA GLY A 320 19.55 2.89 9.45
C GLY A 320 20.34 4.03 10.10
N ASN A 321 21.11 4.79 9.32
CA ASN A 321 21.78 5.98 9.86
C ASN A 321 20.74 7.07 10.20
N VAL A 322 20.39 7.16 11.50
CA VAL A 322 19.45 8.14 12.06
C VAL A 322 20.15 9.35 12.69
N ALA A 323 21.47 9.46 12.56
CA ALA A 323 22.22 10.58 13.14
C ALA A 323 21.71 11.94 12.62
N PRO A 324 21.68 12.99 13.47
CA PRO A 324 22.22 13.06 14.84
C PRO A 324 21.26 12.53 15.93
N TYR A 325 20.14 11.90 15.55
CA TYR A 325 19.21 11.32 16.51
C TYR A 325 19.64 9.91 16.95
N GLN A 326 19.07 9.47 18.07
CA GLN A 326 19.15 8.12 18.59
C GLN A 326 17.75 7.67 19.04
N PHE A 327 17.42 6.40 18.79
CA PHE A 327 16.18 5.82 19.29
C PHE A 327 16.22 5.72 20.82
N THR A 328 15.14 6.14 21.49
CA THR A 328 15.07 6.12 22.97
C THR A 328 13.91 5.29 23.49
N GLN A 329 12.70 5.50 22.98
CA GLN A 329 11.48 4.89 23.50
C GLN A 329 10.46 4.64 22.39
N TYR A 330 9.45 3.82 22.68
CA TYR A 330 8.30 3.60 21.81
C TYR A 330 6.99 3.55 22.59
N VAL A 331 5.87 3.69 21.88
CA VAL A 331 4.50 3.56 22.38
C VAL A 331 3.80 2.48 21.57
N ASN A 332 3.17 1.54 22.26
CA ASN A 332 2.38 0.50 21.62
C ASN A 332 0.95 0.98 21.36
N TYR A 333 0.38 0.49 20.28
CA TYR A 333 -1.06 0.41 20.06
C TYR A 333 -1.44 -1.08 20.00
N GLN A 334 -2.37 -1.51 20.85
CA GLN A 334 -2.80 -2.92 20.92
C GLN A 334 -1.63 -3.92 21.00
N GLY A 335 -0.64 -3.64 21.84
CA GLY A 335 0.53 -4.49 22.06
C GLY A 335 1.62 -4.42 20.98
N THR A 336 1.42 -3.63 19.92
CA THR A 336 2.38 -3.50 18.81
C THR A 336 3.01 -2.10 18.80
N PRO A 337 4.35 -1.96 18.69
CA PRO A 337 5.00 -0.66 18.57
C PRO A 337 4.45 0.15 17.40
N PHE A 338 4.06 1.41 17.64
CA PHE A 338 3.43 2.27 16.63
C PHE A 338 4.02 3.68 16.58
N ALA A 339 4.32 4.30 17.72
CA ALA A 339 5.15 5.51 17.76
C ALA A 339 6.52 5.25 18.37
N PHE A 340 7.51 5.98 17.88
CA PHE A 340 8.91 5.85 18.25
C PHE A 340 9.45 7.25 18.55
N ILE A 341 10.19 7.37 19.64
CA ILE A 341 10.79 8.62 20.11
C ILE A 341 12.28 8.55 19.83
N PHE A 342 12.77 9.56 19.14
CA PHE A 342 14.17 9.75 18.80
C PHE A 342 14.67 11.05 19.42
N GLU A 343 15.89 11.04 19.92
CA GLU A 343 16.47 12.18 20.63
C GLU A 343 17.85 12.52 20.07
N SER A 344 18.13 13.81 19.96
CA SER A 344 19.45 14.37 19.71
C SER A 344 19.79 15.38 20.82
N ALA A 345 20.95 16.01 20.74
CA ALA A 345 21.32 17.07 21.67
C ALA A 345 20.35 18.27 21.63
N ALA A 346 19.79 18.59 20.45
CA ALA A 346 18.99 19.80 20.23
C ALA A 346 17.49 19.54 20.04
N ALA A 347 17.09 18.30 19.74
CA ALA A 347 15.72 17.98 19.33
C ALA A 347 15.26 16.59 19.77
N VAL A 348 13.95 16.46 19.95
CA VAL A 348 13.19 15.22 20.07
C VAL A 348 12.28 15.08 18.86
N ALA A 349 12.20 13.89 18.28
CA ALA A 349 11.28 13.57 17.20
C ALA A 349 10.39 12.40 17.61
N VAL A 350 9.07 12.57 17.49
CA VAL A 350 8.07 11.51 17.64
C VAL A 350 7.62 11.08 16.25
N VAL A 351 7.81 9.81 15.97
CA VAL A 351 7.64 9.22 14.66
C VAL A 351 6.57 8.14 14.73
N PHE A 352 5.50 8.32 13.97
CA PHE A 352 4.39 7.38 13.89
C PHE A 352 4.53 6.56 12.62
N ARG A 353 4.62 5.22 12.73
CA ARG A 353 4.65 4.36 11.54
C ARG A 353 3.28 4.34 10.85
N GLY A 354 3.27 4.07 9.54
CA GLY A 354 2.03 3.73 8.83
C GLY A 354 1.65 2.25 8.97
N THR A 355 0.70 1.81 8.15
CA THR A 355 0.21 0.43 8.14
C THR A 355 1.21 -0.53 7.50
N VAL A 356 1.31 -1.73 8.07
CA VAL A 356 2.27 -2.76 7.67
C VAL A 356 1.56 -3.97 7.08
N THR A 357 0.52 -4.45 7.76
CA THR A 357 -0.25 -5.64 7.37
C THR A 357 -1.57 -5.27 6.69
N TRP A 358 -2.18 -6.23 6.00
CA TRP A 358 -3.51 -6.09 5.42
C TRP A 358 -4.57 -5.78 6.48
N GLN A 359 -4.50 -6.44 7.65
CA GLN A 359 -5.37 -6.13 8.77
C GLN A 359 -5.27 -4.66 9.16
N GLU A 360 -4.06 -4.13 9.38
CA GLU A 360 -3.87 -2.73 9.74
C GLU A 360 -4.34 -1.78 8.64
N PHE A 361 -4.00 -2.07 7.38
CA PHE A 361 -4.47 -1.29 6.25
C PHE A 361 -6.00 -1.24 6.22
N PHE A 362 -6.67 -2.38 6.32
CA PHE A 362 -8.12 -2.46 6.22
C PHE A 362 -8.82 -1.80 7.41
N THR A 363 -8.40 -2.10 8.65
CA THR A 363 -9.12 -1.66 9.85
C THR A 363 -8.79 -0.23 10.27
N LEU A 364 -7.63 0.29 9.85
CA LEU A 364 -7.16 1.62 10.24
C LEU A 364 -7.05 2.59 9.06
N GLU A 365 -6.38 2.23 7.97
CA GLU A 365 -6.17 3.16 6.86
C GLU A 365 -7.37 3.28 5.92
N ALA A 366 -8.03 2.16 5.64
CA ALA A 366 -9.22 2.12 4.80
C ALA A 366 -10.49 2.55 5.54
N ASN A 367 -10.46 2.61 6.88
CA ASN A 367 -11.55 3.07 7.74
C ASN A 367 -11.76 4.59 7.63
N ALA A 368 -12.32 5.00 6.50
CA ALA A 368 -12.60 6.38 6.11
C ALA A 368 -13.91 6.92 6.71
N ASN A 369 -14.31 6.44 7.90
CA ASN A 369 -15.39 7.06 8.68
C ASN A 369 -14.91 8.34 9.38
N PHE A 370 -15.88 9.10 9.88
CA PHE A 370 -15.65 10.26 10.73
C PHE A 370 -15.82 9.93 12.21
N SER A 371 -14.86 10.37 13.02
CA SER A 371 -14.93 10.33 14.48
C SER A 371 -14.83 11.73 15.07
N THR A 372 -15.53 11.99 16.16
CA THR A 372 -15.39 13.25 16.90
C THR A 372 -14.18 13.15 17.85
N PRO A 373 -13.13 13.97 17.69
CA PRO A 373 -11.98 13.95 18.59
C PRO A 373 -12.32 14.57 19.94
N SER A 374 -11.88 13.95 21.03
CA SER A 374 -12.14 14.42 22.41
C SER A 374 -11.46 15.76 22.74
N PHE A 375 -10.37 16.09 22.03
CA PHE A 375 -9.58 17.31 22.24
C PHE A 375 -10.14 18.53 21.49
N ILE A 376 -11.26 18.41 20.76
CA ILE A 376 -11.95 19.55 20.13
C ILE A 376 -13.35 19.72 20.73
N THR A 377 -13.54 20.80 21.49
CA THR A 377 -14.78 21.08 22.23
C THR A 377 -15.92 21.62 21.35
N ALA A 378 -15.63 22.10 20.15
CA ALA A 378 -16.60 22.76 19.26
C ALA A 378 -17.58 21.80 18.56
N GLY A 379 -17.45 20.47 18.73
CA GLY A 379 -18.41 19.44 18.31
C GLY A 379 -18.70 19.32 16.80
N ARG A 380 -18.15 20.21 15.97
CA ARG A 380 -18.38 20.25 14.51
C ARG A 380 -17.28 19.57 13.69
N ALA A 381 -16.08 19.46 14.24
CA ALA A 381 -14.94 18.85 13.56
C ALA A 381 -14.94 17.33 13.70
N HIS A 382 -14.64 16.66 12.60
CA HIS A 382 -14.48 15.21 12.57
C HIS A 382 -13.12 14.82 12.00
N VAL A 383 -12.57 13.71 12.49
CA VAL A 383 -11.27 13.18 12.11
C VAL A 383 -11.40 11.78 11.52
N HIS A 384 -10.37 11.34 10.81
CA HIS A 384 -10.27 10.01 10.22
C HIS A 384 -10.39 8.93 11.29
N SER A 385 -11.46 8.13 11.26
CA SER A 385 -11.80 7.19 12.32
C SER A 385 -10.69 6.19 12.63
N GLY A 386 -10.06 5.60 11.61
CA GLY A 386 -8.99 4.64 11.88
C GLY A 386 -7.71 5.28 12.44
N ALA A 387 -7.42 6.54 12.14
CA ALA A 387 -6.29 7.25 12.73
C ALA A 387 -6.59 7.64 14.19
N TYR A 388 -7.82 8.09 14.44
CA TYR A 388 -8.28 8.39 15.79
C TYR A 388 -8.36 7.14 16.67
N THR A 389 -8.74 5.99 16.09
CA THR A 389 -8.76 4.69 16.77
C THR A 389 -7.37 4.28 17.28
N VAL A 390 -6.30 4.62 16.56
CA VAL A 390 -4.93 4.46 17.06
C VAL A 390 -4.67 5.46 18.19
N TYR A 391 -4.91 6.75 17.93
CA TYR A 391 -4.54 7.83 18.84
C TYR A 391 -5.24 7.75 20.22
N SER A 392 -6.53 7.45 20.24
CA SER A 392 -7.34 7.31 21.46
C SER A 392 -7.46 5.87 21.94
N GLY A 393 -6.85 4.92 21.24
CA GLY A 393 -6.98 3.48 21.51
C GLY A 393 -6.10 3.00 22.67
N PRO A 394 -6.31 1.76 23.14
CA PRO A 394 -5.54 1.20 24.23
C PRO A 394 -4.12 0.81 23.80
N VAL A 395 -3.18 0.90 24.74
CA VAL A 395 -1.79 0.45 24.54
C VAL A 395 -1.67 -1.07 24.44
N ASP A 396 -2.53 -1.82 25.13
CA ASP A 396 -2.54 -3.28 25.19
C ASP A 396 -3.94 -3.83 24.82
N VAL A 397 -4.01 -4.95 24.11
CA VAL A 397 -5.29 -5.60 23.76
C VAL A 397 -6.08 -6.07 24.98
N SER A 398 -5.40 -6.33 26.10
CA SER A 398 -5.98 -6.88 27.33
C SER A 398 -6.36 -5.83 28.36
N SER A 399 -6.05 -4.54 28.12
CA SER A 399 -6.24 -3.48 29.10
C SER A 399 -6.56 -2.14 28.45
N SER A 400 -7.60 -1.47 28.94
CA SER A 400 -7.95 -0.10 28.60
C SER A 400 -7.45 0.92 29.65
N ALA A 401 -6.49 0.54 30.48
CA ALA A 401 -6.04 1.37 31.61
C ALA A 401 -5.29 2.63 31.19
N ALA A 402 -4.63 2.61 30.03
CA ALA A 402 -3.96 3.75 29.45
C ALA A 402 -4.17 3.77 27.94
N THR A 403 -4.50 4.95 27.43
CA THR A 403 -4.58 5.19 25.99
C THR A 403 -3.19 5.46 25.41
N PHE A 404 -3.10 5.31 24.09
CA PHE A 404 -1.92 5.65 23.31
C PHE A 404 -1.51 7.12 23.53
N ALA A 405 -2.46 8.07 23.46
CA ALA A 405 -2.22 9.49 23.67
C ALA A 405 -1.68 9.81 25.08
N GLU A 406 -2.28 9.25 26.13
CA GLU A 406 -1.83 9.45 27.52
C GLU A 406 -0.41 8.93 27.73
N THR A 407 -0.12 7.73 27.21
CA THR A 407 1.20 7.10 27.34
C THR A 407 2.26 7.86 26.56
N LEU A 408 1.92 8.38 25.38
CA LEU A 408 2.81 9.23 24.61
C LEU A 408 3.14 10.52 25.38
N LEU A 409 2.13 11.17 25.96
CA LEU A 409 2.32 12.39 26.75
C LEU A 409 3.21 12.17 27.97
N GLU A 410 2.98 11.09 28.72
CA GLU A 410 3.80 10.73 29.88
C GLU A 410 5.28 10.56 29.50
N LYS A 411 5.54 9.83 28.41
CA LYS A 411 6.90 9.57 27.93
C LYS A 411 7.60 10.80 27.36
N LEU A 412 6.83 11.71 26.75
CA LEU A 412 7.39 12.84 26.02
C LEU A 412 7.72 14.04 26.92
N LYS A 413 6.91 14.30 27.97
CA LYS A 413 7.12 15.40 28.92
C LYS A 413 8.57 15.53 29.44
N PRO A 414 9.24 14.46 29.93
CA PRO A 414 10.60 14.58 30.44
C PRO A 414 11.66 14.81 29.34
N LEU A 415 11.37 14.44 28.09
CA LEU A 415 12.33 14.50 26.97
C LEU A 415 12.27 15.83 26.23
N ALA A 416 11.09 16.45 26.14
CA ALA A 416 10.88 17.65 25.32
C ALA A 416 11.41 18.95 25.96
N SER A 417 11.73 18.95 27.25
CA SER A 417 12.15 20.17 27.95
C SER A 417 13.46 20.74 27.38
N GLY A 418 13.41 21.98 26.89
CA GLY A 418 14.58 22.70 26.35
C GLY A 418 15.07 22.20 24.99
N LYS A 419 14.30 21.36 24.29
CA LYS A 419 14.63 20.82 22.97
C LYS A 419 13.54 21.17 21.96
N GLN A 420 13.90 21.21 20.69
CA GLN A 420 12.90 21.27 19.61
C GLN A 420 12.11 19.96 19.57
N LEU A 421 10.80 20.03 19.41
CA LEU A 421 9.93 18.87 19.31
C LEU A 421 9.36 18.74 17.89
N TYR A 422 9.62 17.62 17.23
CA TYR A 422 9.09 17.32 15.90
C TYR A 422 8.13 16.15 15.94
N PHE A 423 6.98 16.28 15.29
CA PHE A 423 6.11 15.13 14.99
C PHE A 423 6.23 14.77 13.51
N THR A 424 6.21 13.48 13.20
CA THR A 424 6.31 13.00 11.81
C THR A 424 5.69 11.63 11.61
N GLY A 425 5.30 11.33 10.37
CA GLY A 425 4.83 10.00 9.98
C GLY A 425 4.54 9.88 8.48
N HIS A 426 4.35 8.66 8.03
CA HIS A 426 4.08 8.29 6.64
C HIS A 426 2.72 7.59 6.49
N GLY A 427 1.97 7.88 5.43
CA GLY A 427 0.63 7.32 5.20
C GLY A 427 -0.28 7.58 6.41
N LEU A 428 -0.96 6.53 6.89
CA LEU A 428 -1.75 6.59 8.14
C LEU A 428 -0.94 7.14 9.34
N GLY A 429 0.35 6.83 9.45
CA GLY A 429 1.19 7.33 10.55
C GLY A 429 1.30 8.85 10.53
N GLY A 430 1.37 9.45 9.34
CA GLY A 430 1.33 10.90 9.19
C GLY A 430 -0.03 11.48 9.60
N THR A 431 -1.13 10.78 9.31
CA THR A 431 -2.46 11.14 9.78
C THR A 431 -2.55 11.13 11.31
N VAL A 432 -2.05 10.07 11.97
CA VAL A 432 -1.99 9.99 13.45
C VAL A 432 -1.09 11.09 14.03
N ALA A 433 0.04 11.38 13.40
CA ALA A 433 0.93 12.48 13.81
C ALA A 433 0.24 13.85 13.75
N THR A 434 -0.63 14.07 12.76
CA THR A 434 -1.44 15.30 12.67
C THR A 434 -2.46 15.38 13.81
N LEU A 435 -3.15 14.28 14.14
CA LEU A 435 -4.08 14.26 15.27
C LEU A 435 -3.37 14.50 16.61
N ALA A 436 -2.18 13.91 16.79
CA ALA A 436 -1.36 14.16 17.96
C ALA A 436 -0.91 15.62 18.04
N ALA A 437 -0.46 16.22 16.92
CA ALA A 437 -0.09 17.63 16.91
C ALA A 437 -1.28 18.54 17.22
N ALA A 438 -2.48 18.20 16.75
CA ALA A 438 -3.71 18.94 17.04
C ALA A 438 -4.02 18.93 18.54
N ASP A 439 -4.02 17.75 19.17
CA ASP A 439 -4.25 17.62 20.60
C ASP A 439 -3.21 18.42 21.41
N TYR A 440 -1.92 18.27 21.11
CA TYR A 440 -0.87 19.00 21.83
C TYR A 440 -0.93 20.52 21.64
N ALA A 441 -1.43 21.00 20.50
CA ALA A 441 -1.60 22.43 20.25
C ALA A 441 -2.84 23.02 20.94
N MET A 442 -3.89 22.20 21.14
CA MET A 442 -5.18 22.63 21.68
C MET A 442 -5.34 22.35 23.17
N SER A 443 -4.53 21.43 23.73
CA SER A 443 -4.54 21.04 25.14
C SER A 443 -3.42 21.73 25.94
N GLU A 444 -3.67 22.02 27.22
CA GLU A 444 -2.70 22.66 28.12
C GLU A 444 -1.68 21.66 28.70
N TYR A 445 -0.92 20.99 27.84
CA TYR A 445 0.04 19.95 28.26
C TYR A 445 1.39 20.47 28.75
N GLY A 446 1.70 21.75 28.51
CA GLY A 446 3.02 22.34 28.80
C GLY A 446 4.13 21.89 27.85
N VAL A 447 3.78 21.10 26.83
CA VAL A 447 4.66 20.65 25.74
C VAL A 447 3.87 20.74 24.44
N LYS A 448 4.49 21.25 23.37
CA LYS A 448 3.89 21.37 22.03
C LYS A 448 4.95 21.13 20.96
N PRO A 449 4.60 20.50 19.83
CA PRO A 449 5.55 20.36 18.72
C PRO A 449 5.90 21.73 18.14
N ASP A 450 7.17 21.90 17.75
CA ASP A 450 7.68 23.06 17.01
C ASP A 450 7.37 22.94 15.52
N ALA A 451 7.39 21.73 14.97
CA ALA A 451 6.94 21.46 13.60
C ALA A 451 6.42 20.02 13.42
N LEU A 452 5.49 19.88 12.48
CA LEU A 452 4.96 18.60 11.99
C LEU A 452 5.34 18.43 10.52
N TYR A 453 5.94 17.28 10.17
CA TYR A 453 6.26 16.91 8.79
C TYR A 453 5.63 15.56 8.48
N THR A 454 4.73 15.49 7.50
CA THR A 454 4.08 14.22 7.14
C THR A 454 4.28 13.90 5.67
N PHE A 455 4.39 12.61 5.33
CA PHE A 455 4.71 12.14 3.98
C PHE A 455 3.57 11.27 3.47
N GLY A 456 2.92 11.68 2.38
CA GLY A 456 1.80 10.93 1.80
C GLY A 456 0.67 10.70 2.82
N ALA A 457 0.49 11.58 3.81
CA ALA A 457 -0.53 11.33 4.83
C ALA A 457 -1.94 11.41 4.25
N THR A 458 -2.75 10.39 4.50
CA THR A 458 -4.20 10.43 4.26
C THR A 458 -4.80 11.61 4.99
N TYR A 459 -5.75 12.29 4.35
CA TYR A 459 -6.36 13.51 4.88
C TYR A 459 -6.98 13.27 6.28
N PRO A 460 -6.61 14.09 7.28
CA PRO A 460 -6.83 13.74 8.69
C PRO A 460 -8.23 14.00 9.24
N GLY A 461 -9.03 14.80 8.56
CA GLY A 461 -10.37 15.13 9.01
C GLY A 461 -11.15 15.92 7.97
N ASP A 462 -12.34 16.36 8.37
CA ASP A 462 -13.18 17.22 7.54
C ASP A 462 -12.62 18.65 7.44
N TYR A 463 -13.33 19.49 6.69
CA TYR A 463 -12.97 20.89 6.52
C TYR A 463 -12.94 21.65 7.85
N ASP A 464 -13.92 21.41 8.74
CA ASP A 464 -13.99 22.06 10.05
C ASP A 464 -12.78 21.70 10.94
N PHE A 465 -12.34 20.43 10.92
CA PHE A 465 -11.08 20.02 11.56
C PHE A 465 -9.88 20.77 10.95
N ALA A 466 -9.79 20.84 9.63
CA ALA A 466 -8.67 21.47 8.94
C ALA A 466 -8.57 22.97 9.27
N GLU A 467 -9.69 23.69 9.37
CA GLU A 467 -9.72 25.10 9.78
C GLU A 467 -9.25 25.27 11.24
N ILE A 468 -9.85 24.53 12.18
CA ILE A 468 -9.52 24.63 13.60
C ILE A 468 -8.04 24.27 13.85
N PHE A 469 -7.55 23.21 13.21
CA PHE A 469 -6.15 22.83 13.29
C PHE A 469 -5.23 23.93 12.73
N SER A 470 -5.59 24.47 11.56
CA SER A 470 -4.81 25.53 10.93
C SER A 470 -4.76 26.80 11.77
N GLU A 471 -5.81 27.11 12.54
CA GLU A 471 -5.83 28.23 13.49
C GLU A 471 -4.92 27.98 14.69
N ALA A 472 -5.02 26.79 15.29
CA ALA A 472 -4.27 26.42 16.49
C ALA A 472 -2.77 26.18 16.22
N TYR A 473 -2.41 25.67 15.05
CA TYR A 473 -1.05 25.21 14.76
C TYR A 473 -0.59 25.53 13.33
N LYS A 474 0.39 26.44 13.22
CA LYS A 474 0.86 26.96 11.92
C LYS A 474 2.03 26.18 11.32
N SER A 475 2.84 25.51 12.14
CA SER A 475 4.06 24.79 11.72
C SER A 475 3.77 23.34 11.31
N SER A 476 2.71 23.13 10.54
CA SER A 476 2.41 21.83 9.91
C SER A 476 2.86 21.86 8.46
N TYR A 477 3.44 20.78 7.94
CA TYR A 477 3.84 20.65 6.54
C TYR A 477 3.45 19.26 6.03
N GLN A 478 2.44 19.19 5.16
CA GLN A 478 1.96 17.93 4.58
C GLN A 478 2.60 17.73 3.20
N LEU A 479 3.61 16.86 3.11
CA LEU A 479 4.34 16.60 1.88
C LEU A 479 3.60 15.55 1.04
N ILE A 480 3.30 15.89 -0.21
CA ILE A 480 2.58 15.04 -1.15
C ILE A 480 3.34 15.02 -2.48
N ARG A 481 3.64 13.82 -2.97
CA ARG A 481 4.13 13.63 -4.35
C ARG A 481 2.98 13.84 -5.33
N SER A 482 3.23 14.49 -6.46
CA SER A 482 2.17 14.82 -7.43
C SER A 482 1.45 13.60 -8.02
N GLN A 483 2.15 12.46 -8.11
CA GLN A 483 1.61 11.20 -8.62
C GLN A 483 1.00 10.31 -7.52
N ASP A 484 1.31 10.57 -6.24
CA ASP A 484 0.72 9.85 -5.12
C ASP A 484 -0.75 10.25 -4.93
N LYS A 485 -1.66 9.32 -5.20
CA LYS A 485 -3.12 9.54 -5.12
C LYS A 485 -3.75 9.04 -3.83
N ILE A 486 -2.99 8.39 -2.96
CA ILE A 486 -3.50 7.85 -1.69
C ILE A 486 -3.96 8.99 -0.76
N PRO A 487 -3.20 10.08 -0.53
CA PRO A 487 -3.60 11.14 0.40
C PRO A 487 -5.01 11.68 0.17
N GLY A 488 -5.31 11.95 -1.10
CA GLY A 488 -6.55 12.58 -1.55
C GLY A 488 -7.64 11.61 -2.02
N SER A 489 -7.47 10.29 -1.89
CA SER A 489 -8.45 9.33 -2.41
C SER A 489 -9.82 9.42 -1.72
N ILE A 490 -9.86 9.99 -0.52
CA ILE A 490 -11.06 10.14 0.31
C ILE A 490 -11.62 11.57 0.30
N VAL A 491 -11.09 12.47 -0.55
CA VAL A 491 -11.52 13.88 -0.60
C VAL A 491 -13.02 14.03 -0.90
N THR A 492 -13.59 13.16 -1.72
CA THR A 492 -15.02 13.18 -2.08
C THR A 492 -15.94 12.77 -0.93
N LEU A 493 -15.39 12.24 0.16
CA LEU A 493 -16.12 11.95 1.40
C LEU A 493 -16.16 13.15 2.35
N GLY A 494 -15.53 14.27 1.99
CA GLY A 494 -15.46 15.48 2.80
C GLY A 494 -14.15 15.65 3.57
N PHE A 495 -13.20 14.74 3.43
CA PHE A 495 -11.87 14.89 4.04
C PHE A 495 -11.06 15.99 3.35
N SER A 496 -10.33 16.77 4.14
CA SER A 496 -9.55 17.91 3.69
C SER A 496 -8.08 17.79 4.13
N PRO A 497 -7.12 18.27 3.32
CA PRO A 497 -5.75 18.43 3.78
C PRO A 497 -5.68 19.51 4.86
N VAL A 498 -4.62 19.50 5.66
CA VAL A 498 -4.32 20.58 6.61
C VAL A 498 -3.45 21.66 5.96
N ASN A 499 -3.20 22.76 6.67
CA ASN A 499 -2.37 23.87 6.19
C ASN A 499 -0.99 23.42 5.68
N ASN A 500 -0.47 24.24 4.76
CA ASN A 500 0.88 24.12 4.17
C ASN A 500 1.14 22.77 3.48
N VAL A 501 0.28 22.40 2.52
CA VAL A 501 0.57 21.30 1.61
C VAL A 501 1.83 21.62 0.79
N VAL A 502 2.83 20.74 0.85
CA VAL A 502 4.09 20.87 0.13
C VAL A 502 4.10 19.87 -1.01
N SER A 503 4.03 20.37 -2.25
CA SER A 503 4.11 19.52 -3.44
C SER A 503 5.57 19.10 -3.69
N VAL A 504 5.85 17.81 -3.58
CA VAL A 504 7.16 17.23 -3.91
C VAL A 504 7.11 16.73 -5.35
N ASN A 505 7.54 17.57 -6.29
CA ASN A 505 7.64 17.18 -7.69
C ASN A 505 8.98 16.50 -7.96
N GLY A 506 9.00 15.61 -8.95
CA GLY A 506 10.17 14.83 -9.35
C GLY A 506 9.76 13.42 -9.75
N GLN A 507 10.70 12.67 -10.33
CA GLN A 507 10.47 11.32 -10.82
C GLN A 507 11.75 10.50 -10.63
N LEU A 508 11.62 9.29 -10.09
CA LEU A 508 12.74 8.38 -9.93
C LEU A 508 12.95 7.59 -11.23
N ALA A 509 14.13 7.00 -11.39
CA ALA A 509 14.41 6.12 -12.51
C ALA A 509 13.46 4.91 -12.52
N VAL A 510 13.10 4.40 -11.34
CA VAL A 510 12.13 3.33 -11.12
C VAL A 510 11.23 3.79 -10.00
N ASP A 511 9.94 3.95 -10.30
CA ASP A 511 8.90 4.27 -9.34
C ASP A 511 7.95 3.08 -9.22
N GLU A 512 7.46 2.82 -8.01
CA GLU A 512 6.38 1.86 -7.80
C GLU A 512 5.04 2.45 -8.24
N SER A 513 4.11 1.59 -8.67
CA SER A 513 2.86 1.94 -9.35
C SER A 513 1.92 2.90 -8.59
N THR A 514 2.04 3.02 -7.26
CA THR A 514 1.21 3.90 -6.42
C THR A 514 1.84 5.27 -6.17
N PHE A 515 3.15 5.40 -6.38
CA PHE A 515 3.99 6.56 -6.00
C PHE A 515 3.94 6.93 -4.51
N HIS A 516 3.26 6.14 -3.69
CA HIS A 516 3.01 6.40 -2.29
C HIS A 516 4.15 5.95 -1.38
N ALA A 517 4.98 4.99 -1.79
CA ALA A 517 6.02 4.47 -0.92
C ALA A 517 6.96 5.58 -0.40
N LEU A 518 7.23 5.56 0.91
CA LEU A 518 8.14 6.50 1.59
C LEU A 518 9.51 6.61 0.90
N PHE A 519 9.94 5.56 0.19
CA PHE A 519 11.11 5.56 -0.68
C PHE A 519 11.18 6.75 -1.64
N GLY A 520 10.10 7.06 -2.35
CA GLY A 520 10.10 8.19 -3.28
C GLY A 520 10.36 9.52 -2.58
N TYR A 521 9.74 9.73 -1.42
CA TYR A 521 9.97 10.91 -0.58
C TYR A 521 11.43 10.99 -0.10
N LEU A 522 12.00 9.87 0.34
CA LEU A 522 13.36 9.81 0.85
C LEU A 522 14.42 10.14 -0.21
N VAL A 523 14.24 9.66 -1.44
CA VAL A 523 15.13 9.98 -2.55
C VAL A 523 14.99 11.45 -2.96
N LEU A 524 13.75 11.91 -3.17
CA LEU A 524 13.50 13.27 -3.68
C LEU A 524 13.88 14.36 -2.66
N LEU A 525 13.67 14.13 -1.37
CA LEU A 525 13.98 15.13 -0.35
C LEU A 525 15.47 15.19 -0.01
N ASN A 526 16.26 14.19 -0.38
CA ASN A 526 17.68 14.09 -0.02
C ASN A 526 18.49 15.32 -0.50
N PRO A 527 18.97 16.19 0.40
CA PRO A 527 19.68 17.40 0.03
C PRO A 527 21.06 17.14 -0.58
N ALA A 528 21.62 15.93 -0.42
CA ALA A 528 22.90 15.56 -1.01
C ALA A 528 22.80 15.21 -2.50
N GLY A 529 21.62 14.83 -3.00
CA GLY A 529 21.32 14.49 -4.39
C GLY A 529 22.21 13.40 -5.01
N THR A 530 21.61 12.32 -5.51
CA THR A 530 22.30 11.34 -6.37
C THR A 530 22.75 11.93 -7.73
N GLU A 531 22.39 13.18 -8.06
CA GLU A 531 22.63 13.80 -9.37
C GLU A 531 23.64 14.96 -9.43
N LYS A 532 24.43 15.24 -8.37
CA LYS A 532 25.56 16.18 -8.54
C LYS A 532 26.70 15.68 -9.44
N LYS A 533 26.63 14.44 -9.95
CA LYS A 533 27.64 13.85 -10.84
C LYS A 533 27.32 13.84 -12.34
N ALA A 534 26.12 14.26 -12.78
CA ALA A 534 25.78 14.20 -14.21
C ALA A 534 26.05 15.50 -15.01
N ALA A 535 26.48 16.59 -14.35
CA ALA A 535 26.63 17.90 -15.02
C ALA A 535 28.09 18.34 -15.29
N THR A 536 29.07 17.44 -15.24
CA THR A 536 30.47 17.75 -15.63
C THR A 536 31.07 16.70 -16.56
N SER A 537 30.49 16.57 -17.75
CA SER A 537 31.25 16.12 -18.92
C SER A 537 30.82 16.91 -20.15
N VAL A 538 31.01 18.23 -20.10
CA VAL A 538 31.25 18.97 -21.35
C VAL A 538 32.61 18.48 -21.83
N LYS A 539 32.59 17.64 -22.87
CA LYS A 539 33.78 17.35 -23.66
C LYS A 539 34.32 18.68 -24.16
N ASN A 540 35.48 19.09 -23.66
CA ASN A 540 36.33 19.99 -24.41
C ASN A 540 36.75 19.22 -25.65
N ASP A 541 36.23 19.64 -26.79
CA ASP A 541 36.69 19.27 -28.11
C ASP A 541 38.02 19.99 -28.36
N PRO A 542 39.16 19.31 -28.53
CA PRO A 542 40.41 19.94 -28.89
C PRO A 542 40.79 19.53 -30.32
N ASP A 543 39.99 19.96 -31.29
CA ASP A 543 40.40 20.00 -32.71
C ASP A 543 40.25 21.43 -33.23
N GLU A 544 41.12 22.31 -32.72
CA GLU A 544 41.62 23.49 -33.44
C GLU A 544 43.16 23.37 -33.50
N GLN A 545 43.67 22.69 -34.52
CA GLN A 545 44.87 23.04 -35.28
C GLN A 545 45.05 22.19 -36.53
#